data_AF-A0A814GCC6-F1
#
_entry.id   AF-A0A814GCC6-F1
#
_cell.length_a   1.000
_cell.length_b   1.000
_cell.length_c   1.000
_cell.angle_alpha   90.00
_cell.angle_beta   90.00
_cell.angle_gamma   90.00
#
_symmetry.space_group_name_H-M   'P 1'
#
loop_
_entity.id
_entity.type
_entity.pdbx_description
1 polymer ?
#
loop_
_entity_poly.entity_id
_entity_poly.type
_entity_poly.pdbx_seq_one_letter_code
_entity_poly.pdbx_strand_id
1 'polypeptide(L)'
;MEIYSGLLAFTLVSFTGKSNEMKDIQQLSGGQKTLVALTLIFAIQRCDPAPFYLFDEIDQALDPQYRKAVADIIHELCEKAQF
;
A
#
# COMPACT_ATOMS: atom_id res chain seq x y z
N MET A 1 -26.97 0.00 10.69
CA MET A 1 -25.75 -0.27 11.49
C MET A 1 -24.76 -1.15 10.73
N GLU A 2 -25.20 -2.08 9.87
CA GLU A 2 -24.34 -2.94 9.04
C GLU A 2 -23.53 -2.21 7.94
N ILE A 3 -24.04 -1.10 7.39
CA ILE A 3 -23.34 -0.35 6.32
C ILE A 3 -22.01 0.25 6.84
N TYR A 4 -21.97 0.65 8.11
CA TYR A 4 -20.74 1.17 8.75
C TYR A 4 -19.72 0.06 9.00
N SER A 5 -20.16 -1.17 9.28
CA SER A 5 -19.26 -2.31 9.44
C SER A 5 -18.53 -2.66 8.14
N GLY A 6 -19.20 -2.53 6.99
CA GLY A 6 -18.56 -2.68 5.68
C GLY A 6 -17.53 -1.58 5.40
N LEU A 7 -17.80 -0.33 5.79
CA LEU A 7 -16.85 0.78 5.64
C LEU A 7 -15.62 0.62 6.55
N LEU A 8 -15.83 0.14 7.78
CA LEU A 8 -14.76 -0.14 8.75
C LEU A 8 -13.81 -1.26 8.27
N ALA A 9 -14.28 -2.21 7.45
CA ALA A 9 -13.41 -3.25 6.91
C ALA A 9 -12.32 -2.68 5.99
N PHE A 10 -12.56 -1.55 5.32
CA PHE A 10 -11.55 -0.89 4.49
C PHE A 10 -10.51 -0.09 5.30
N THR A 11 -10.81 0.24 6.56
CA THR A 11 -9.88 1.00 7.42
C THR A 11 -9.04 0.10 8.30
N LEU A 12 -9.30 -1.21 8.35
CA LEU A 12 -8.56 -2.15 9.18
C LEU A 12 -7.44 -2.83 8.38
N VAL A 13 -6.23 -2.84 8.97
CA VAL A 13 -5.03 -3.43 8.37
C VAL A 13 -4.33 -4.32 9.39
N SER A 14 -3.83 -5.48 8.95
CA SER A 14 -2.96 -6.36 9.75
C SER A 14 -1.65 -6.61 9.00
N PHE A 15 -0.52 -6.31 9.65
CA PHE A 15 0.83 -6.49 9.09
C PHE A 15 1.44 -7.86 9.44
N THR A 16 0.91 -8.53 10.48
CA THR A 16 1.45 -9.79 11.01
C THR A 16 0.66 -11.01 10.55
N GLY A 17 -0.39 -10.82 9.75
CA GLY A 17 -1.29 -11.88 9.29
C GLY A 17 -2.16 -12.49 10.40
N LYS A 18 -2.06 -12.00 11.64
CA LYS A 18 -2.90 -12.42 12.76
C LYS A 18 -4.16 -11.55 12.82
N SER A 19 -5.33 -12.19 12.84
CA SER A 19 -6.64 -11.51 12.90
C SER A 19 -6.83 -10.69 14.17
N ASN A 20 -6.16 -11.06 15.27
CA ASN A 20 -6.25 -10.33 16.55
C ASN A 20 -5.41 -9.04 16.59
N GLU A 21 -4.67 -8.72 15.53
CA GLU A 21 -3.81 -7.52 15.45
C GLU A 21 -4.25 -6.56 14.34
N MET A 22 -5.56 -6.50 14.06
CA MET A 22 -6.10 -5.49 13.17
C MET A 22 -5.97 -4.09 13.81
N LYS A 23 -5.41 -3.16 13.05
CA LYS A 23 -5.28 -1.75 13.44
C LYS A 23 -6.08 -0.88 12.49
N ASP A 24 -6.71 0.15 13.03
CA ASP A 24 -7.31 1.20 12.21
C ASP A 24 -6.21 2.00 11.50
N ILE A 25 -6.43 2.39 10.25
CA ILE A 25 -5.51 3.19 9.44
C ILE A 25 -5.07 4.46 10.16
N GLN A 26 -5.93 5.06 11.00
CA GLN A 26 -5.58 6.24 11.79
C GLN A 26 -4.45 5.97 12.80
N GLN A 27 -4.36 4.75 13.32
CA GLN A 27 -3.38 4.30 14.31
C GLN A 27 -2.03 3.92 13.69
N LEU A 28 -1.91 3.91 12.36
CA LEU A 28 -0.68 3.59 11.65
C LEU A 28 0.30 4.77 11.63
N SER A 29 1.60 4.44 11.67
CA SER A 29 2.67 5.40 11.40
C SER A 29 2.61 5.92 9.96
N GLY A 30 3.29 7.04 9.68
CA GLY A 30 3.39 7.60 8.33
C GLY A 30 3.87 6.57 7.30
N GLY A 31 4.98 5.87 7.58
CA GLY A 31 5.51 4.83 6.70
C GLY A 31 4.56 3.65 6.49
N GLN A 32 3.82 3.23 7.53
CA GLN A 32 2.81 2.17 7.40
C GLN A 32 1.64 2.61 6.52
N LYS A 33 1.18 3.86 6.64
CA LYS A 33 0.14 4.41 5.75
C LYS A 33 0.62 4.44 4.30
N THR A 34 1.85 4.88 4.07
CA THR A 34 2.48 4.87 2.74
C THR A 34 2.55 3.46 2.15
N LEU A 35 2.97 2.46 2.94
CA LEU A 35 2.99 1.06 2.48
C LEU A 35 1.61 0.53 2.11
N VAL A 36 0.58 0.83 2.90
CA VAL A 36 -0.80 0.42 2.60
C VAL A 36 -1.27 1.05 1.29
N ALA A 37 -1.03 2.35 1.10
CA ALA A 37 -1.38 3.05 -0.12
C ALA A 37 -0.65 2.48 -1.35
N LEU A 38 0.67 2.26 -1.25
CA LEU A 38 1.46 1.65 -2.34
C LEU A 38 0.99 0.24 -2.67
N THR A 39 0.68 -0.57 -1.65
CA THR A 39 0.15 -1.93 -1.85
C THR A 39 -1.16 -1.90 -2.62
N LEU A 40 -2.06 -0.96 -2.30
CA LEU A 40 -3.31 -0.79 -3.02
C LEU A 40 -3.09 -0.35 -4.48
N ILE A 41 -2.18 0.61 -4.72
CA ILE A 41 -1.84 1.06 -6.07
C ILE A 41 -1.28 -0.10 -6.92
N PHE A 42 -0.36 -0.89 -6.38
CA PHE A 42 0.18 -2.06 -7.07
C PHE A 42 -0.87 -3.15 -7.31
N ALA A 43 -1.83 -3.32 -6.39
CA ALA A 43 -2.94 -4.24 -6.60
C ALA A 43 -3.85 -3.79 -7.74
N ILE A 44 -4.17 -2.49 -7.82
CA ILE A 44 -4.94 -1.92 -8.92
C ILE A 44 -4.18 -2.11 -10.23
N GLN A 45 -2.90 -1.77 -10.28
CA GLN A 45 -2.07 -1.94 -11.47
C GLN A 45 -2.05 -3.38 -12.00
N ARG A 46 -2.03 -4.39 -11.10
CA ARG A 46 -2.07 -5.80 -11.51
C ARG A 46 -3.41 -6.23 -12.12
N CYS A 47 -4.51 -5.57 -11.74
CA CYS A 47 -5.84 -5.85 -12.25
C CYS A 47 -6.18 -5.04 -13.51
N ASP A 48 -5.85 -3.76 -13.50
CA ASP A 48 -6.14 -2.78 -14.56
C ASP A 48 -4.98 -1.76 -14.64
N PRO A 49 -3.93 -2.07 -15.44
CA PRO A 49 -2.73 -1.23 -15.50
C PRO A 49 -3.00 0.09 -16.24
N ALA A 50 -2.64 1.20 -15.60
CA ALA A 50 -2.60 2.50 -16.24
C ALA A 50 -1.37 2.62 -17.17
N PRO A 51 -1.45 3.47 -18.21
CA PRO A 51 -0.33 3.67 -19.14
C PRO A 51 0.91 4.29 -18.49
N PHE A 52 0.75 5.04 -17.39
CA PHE A 52 1.85 5.59 -16.61
C PHE A 52 1.48 5.79 -15.14
N TYR A 53 2.48 5.76 -14.26
CA TYR A 53 2.36 6.09 -12.84
C TYR A 53 3.39 7.16 -12.48
N LEU A 54 3.01 8.15 -11.67
CA LEU A 54 3.92 9.16 -11.15
C LEU A 54 3.89 9.13 -9.63
N PHE A 55 5.05 8.90 -9.02
CA PHE A 55 5.23 8.87 -7.58
C PHE A 55 6.12 10.03 -7.15
N ASP A 56 5.66 10.79 -6.16
CA ASP A 56 6.42 11.92 -5.59
C ASP A 56 6.67 11.68 -4.09
N GLU A 57 7.92 11.85 -3.68
CA GLU A 57 8.42 11.68 -2.28
C GLU A 57 7.93 10.41 -1.54
N ILE A 58 7.58 9.34 -2.25
CA ILE A 58 6.99 8.13 -1.65
C ILE A 58 7.92 7.41 -0.68
N ASP A 59 9.22 7.66 -0.74
CA ASP A 59 10.24 7.02 0.06
C ASP A 59 10.66 7.84 1.30
N GLN A 60 10.15 9.07 1.45
CA GLN A 60 10.46 9.95 2.57
C GLN A 60 9.98 9.38 3.91
N ALA A 61 8.82 8.72 3.91
CA ALA A 61 8.23 8.12 5.11
C ALA A 61 8.68 6.66 5.34
N LEU A 62 9.47 6.09 4.42
CA LEU A 62 9.89 4.68 4.46
C LEU A 62 11.26 4.52 5.11
N ASP A 63 11.42 3.45 5.89
CA ASP A 63 12.72 3.01 6.35
C ASP A 63 13.53 2.35 5.20
N PRO A 64 14.84 2.12 5.36
CA PRO A 64 15.68 1.55 4.29
C PRO A 64 15.22 0.18 3.80
N GLN A 65 14.61 -0.64 4.66
CA GLN A 65 14.16 -1.98 4.30
C GLN A 65 12.95 -1.89 3.37
N TYR A 66 11.96 -1.07 3.73
CA TYR A 66 10.76 -0.89 2.92
C TYR A 66 11.05 -0.10 1.64
N ARG A 67 11.94 0.89 1.68
CA ARG A 67 12.38 1.61 0.48
C ARG A 67 12.96 0.65 -0.56
N LYS A 68 13.82 -0.28 -0.13
CA LYS A 68 14.38 -1.30 -1.02
C LYS A 68 13.29 -2.22 -1.59
N ALA A 69 12.40 -2.73 -0.74
CA ALA A 69 11.31 -3.60 -1.18
C ALA A 69 10.40 -2.92 -2.21
N VAL A 70 10.05 -1.64 -2.00
CA VAL A 70 9.25 -0.86 -2.95
C VAL A 70 10.01 -0.64 -4.26
N ALA A 71 11.30 -0.32 -4.21
CA ALA A 71 12.13 -0.17 -5.40
C ALA A 71 12.21 -1.46 -6.22
N ASP A 72 12.40 -2.60 -5.56
CA ASP A 72 12.44 -3.92 -6.21
C ASP A 72 11.09 -4.23 -6.91
N ILE A 73 9.96 -3.91 -6.27
CA ILE A 73 8.62 -4.08 -6.87
C ILE A 73 8.41 -3.16 -8.07
N ILE A 74 8.77 -1.87 -7.96
CA ILE A 74 8.66 -0.93 -9.09
C ILE A 74 9.51 -1.43 -10.26
N HIS A 75 10.74 -1.91 -10.00
CA HIS A 75 11.61 -2.44 -11.04
C HIS A 75 11.01 -3.65 -11.77
N GLU A 76 10.37 -4.57 -11.03
CA GLU A 76 9.64 -5.70 -11.62
C GLU A 76 8.44 -5.23 -12.48
N LEU A 77 7.72 -4.21 -12.02
CA LEU A 77 6.52 -3.73 -12.68
C LEU A 77 6.81 -2.85 -13.91
N CYS A 78 7.99 -2.21 -13.98
CA CYS A 78 8.43 -1.40 -15.12
C CYS A 78 8.48 -2.18 -16.44
N GLU A 79 8.54 -3.51 -16.42
CA GLU A 79 8.43 -4.32 -17.64
C GLU A 79 7.05 -4.21 -18.31
N LYS A 80 6.02 -3.80 -17.56
CA LYS A 80 4.61 -3.81 -18.00
C LYS A 80 3.96 -2.43 -18.05
N ALA A 81 4.58 -1.39 -17.47
CA ALA A 81 4.06 -0.02 -17.43
C ALA A 81 5.21 0.99 -17.33
N GLN A 82 4.94 2.25 -17.71
CA GLN A 82 5.88 3.34 -17.52
C GLN A 82 5.75 3.92 -16.10
N PHE A 83 6.89 4.16 -15.45
CA PHE A 83 7.00 4.74 -14.10
C PHE A 83 7.96 5.92 -14.11
#